data_AF-A0A932L7K3-F1
#
_entry.id   AF-A0A932L7K3-F1
#
_cell.length_a   1.000
_cell.length_b   1.000
_cell.length_c   1.000
_cell.angle_alpha   90.00
_cell.angle_beta   90.00
_cell.angle_gamma   90.00
#
_symmetry.space_group_name_H-M   'P 1'
#
loop_
_entity.id
_entity.type
_entity.pdbx_description
1 polymer ?
#
loop_
_entity_poly.entity_id
_entity_poly.type
_entity_poly.pdbx_seq_one_letter_code
_entity_poly.pdbx_strand_id
1 'polypeptide(L)'
;MKRKLDMDKIAKGLGAKRRGKVSSKGGYFGAMQLLAEIEARFRVPSRGGRATDPSWTERRLVPLAPRTLTRLEEMAANIREQRRIAIEPMQLAALLLEKTTEQVSQEEAENLVEPATRTR
;
A
#
# COMPACT_ATOMS: atom_id res chain seq x y z
N MET A 1 25.06 -14.96 33.79
CA MET A 1 24.98 -14.69 32.33
C MET A 1 23.91 -15.57 31.70
N LYS A 2 22.85 -15.01 31.10
CA LYS A 2 21.90 -15.80 30.31
C LYS A 2 22.58 -16.22 29.01
N ARG A 3 22.79 -17.53 28.81
CA ARG A 3 23.30 -18.09 27.55
C ARG A 3 22.36 -17.67 26.42
N LYS A 4 22.84 -16.93 25.42
CA LYS A 4 22.06 -16.64 24.21
C LYS A 4 21.97 -17.93 23.41
N LEU A 5 20.75 -18.43 23.22
CA LEU A 5 20.48 -19.57 22.35
C LEU A 5 20.56 -19.13 20.89
N ASP A 6 21.25 -19.93 20.07
CA ASP A 6 21.24 -19.79 18.62
C ASP A 6 20.03 -20.53 18.07
N MET A 7 18.99 -19.76 17.75
CA MET A 7 17.72 -20.30 17.29
C MET A 7 17.79 -20.87 15.87
N ASP A 8 18.71 -20.39 15.03
CA ASP A 8 18.86 -20.87 13.65
C ASP A 8 19.58 -22.22 13.64
N LYS A 9 20.55 -22.42 14.54
CA LYS A 9 21.16 -23.74 14.77
C LYS A 9 20.16 -24.76 15.30
N ILE A 10 19.29 -24.37 16.23
CA ILE A 10 18.22 -25.23 16.75
C ILE A 10 17.25 -25.61 15.63
N ALA A 11 16.80 -24.63 14.84
CA ALA A 11 15.88 -24.88 13.73
C ALA A 11 16.48 -25.88 12.72
N LYS A 12 17.76 -25.69 12.34
CA LYS A 12 18.47 -26.63 11.45
C LYS A 12 18.56 -28.04 12.03
N GLY A 13 18.86 -28.17 13.32
CA GLY A 13 18.92 -29.46 14.00
C GLY A 13 17.57 -30.18 14.07
N LEU A 14 16.48 -29.44 14.12
CA LEU A 14 15.11 -29.97 14.10
C LEU A 14 14.55 -30.19 12.69
N GLY A 15 15.35 -29.98 11.63
CA GLY A 15 14.87 -30.02 10.24
C GLY A 15 13.84 -28.93 9.90
N ALA A 16 13.71 -27.91 10.75
CA ALA A 16 12.73 -26.84 10.64
C ALA A 16 13.33 -25.59 9.97
N LYS A 17 12.47 -24.77 9.37
CA LYS A 17 12.83 -23.45 8.85
C LYS A 17 12.14 -22.36 9.67
N ARG A 18 12.92 -21.40 10.18
CA ARG A 18 12.39 -20.25 10.93
C ARG A 18 11.66 -19.30 9.97
N ARG A 19 10.33 -19.23 10.06
CA ARG A 19 9.49 -18.38 9.19
C ARG A 19 9.14 -17.01 9.78
N GLY A 20 9.43 -16.79 11.06
CA GLY A 20 9.14 -15.51 11.72
C GLY A 20 9.56 -15.49 13.18
N LYS A 21 9.37 -14.34 13.81
CA LYS A 21 9.56 -14.14 15.25
C LYS A 21 8.22 -13.75 15.88
N VAL A 22 7.97 -14.25 17.08
CA VAL A 22 6.84 -13.85 17.92
C VAL A 22 7.35 -12.95 19.04
N SER A 23 6.51 -12.03 19.49
CA SER A 23 6.81 -11.10 20.58
C SER A 23 6.55 -11.73 21.96
N SER A 24 5.70 -12.76 21.99
CA SER A 24 5.34 -13.52 23.19
C SER A 24 6.57 -14.16 23.84
N LYS A 25 6.67 -14.00 25.16
CA LYS A 25 7.78 -14.53 25.98
C LYS A 25 7.31 -15.75 26.77
N GLY A 26 8.22 -16.66 27.10
CA GLY A 26 7.93 -17.78 27.99
C GLY A 26 7.56 -17.32 29.40
N GLY A 27 6.60 -17.99 30.04
CA GLY A 27 6.08 -17.71 31.39
C GLY A 27 4.80 -18.49 31.67
N TYR A 28 4.20 -18.32 32.85
CA TYR A 28 2.98 -19.05 33.29
C TYR A 28 1.81 -18.96 32.30
N PHE A 29 1.72 -17.86 31.54
CA PHE A 29 0.70 -17.65 30.50
C PHE A 29 1.28 -17.49 29.09
N GLY A 30 2.53 -17.90 28.87
CA GLY A 30 3.22 -17.72 27.59
C GLY A 30 2.53 -18.43 26.43
N ALA A 31 1.92 -19.59 26.68
CA ALA A 31 1.14 -20.31 25.69
C ALA A 31 -0.12 -19.55 25.25
N MET A 32 -0.83 -18.90 26.20
CA MET A 32 -2.02 -18.10 25.89
C MET A 32 -1.66 -16.82 25.13
N GLN A 33 -0.54 -16.19 25.48
CA GLN A 33 -0.04 -15.02 24.75
C GLN A 33 0.37 -15.38 23.32
N LEU A 34 1.02 -16.54 23.15
CA LEU A 34 1.37 -17.06 21.83
C LEU A 34 0.12 -17.36 20.99
N LEU A 35 -0.89 -18.00 21.60
CA LEU A 35 -2.16 -18.29 20.94
C LEU A 35 -2.84 -17.01 20.46
N ALA A 36 -2.96 -16.00 21.32
CA ALA A 36 -3.55 -14.71 20.95
C ALA A 36 -2.78 -14.00 19.83
N GLU A 37 -1.44 -14.06 19.84
CA GLU A 37 -0.62 -13.47 18.77
C GLU A 37 -0.77 -14.21 17.43
N ILE A 38 -0.91 -15.54 17.47
CA ILE A 38 -1.21 -16.38 16.30
C ILE A 38 -2.60 -16.04 15.76
N GLU A 39 -3.63 -16.02 16.60
CA GLU A 39 -5.00 -15.67 16.22
C GLU A 39 -5.07 -14.29 15.56
N ALA A 40 -4.37 -13.29 16.11
CA ALA A 40 -4.33 -11.95 15.54
C ALA A 40 -3.69 -11.92 14.15
N ARG A 41 -2.60 -12.66 13.93
CA ARG A 41 -1.89 -12.71 12.64
C ARG A 41 -2.65 -13.48 11.56
N PHE A 42 -3.34 -14.54 11.95
CA PHE A 42 -4.13 -15.36 11.03
C PHE A 42 -5.59 -14.91 10.91
N ARG A 43 -5.98 -13.83 11.61
CA ARG A 43 -7.32 -13.27 11.50
C ARG A 43 -7.56 -12.78 10.08
N VAL A 44 -8.52 -13.40 9.41
CA VAL A 44 -9.03 -12.91 8.13
C VAL A 44 -9.65 -11.53 8.37
N PRO A 45 -9.32 -10.50 7.57
CA PRO A 45 -9.93 -9.19 7.70
C PRO A 45 -11.46 -9.28 7.64
N SER A 46 -12.17 -8.38 8.35
CA SER A 46 -13.64 -8.35 8.40
C SER A 46 -14.31 -8.22 7.02
N ARG A 47 -13.58 -7.71 6.02
CA ARG A 47 -14.02 -7.57 4.62
C ARG A 47 -13.71 -8.80 3.75
N GLY A 48 -13.10 -9.85 4.31
CA GLY A 48 -12.52 -10.97 3.57
C GLY A 48 -11.19 -10.60 2.90
N GLY A 49 -10.44 -11.61 2.45
CA GLY A 49 -9.18 -11.44 1.70
C GLY A 49 -7.94 -12.01 2.40
N ARG A 50 -6.77 -11.80 1.77
CA ARG A 50 -5.47 -12.15 2.36
C ARG A 50 -5.18 -11.23 3.55
N ALA A 51 -4.53 -11.76 4.58
CA ALA A 51 -4.00 -10.92 5.66
C ALA A 51 -3.02 -9.90 5.07
N THR A 52 -3.44 -8.65 4.96
CA THR A 52 -2.62 -7.53 4.49
C THR A 52 -2.10 -6.78 5.70
N ASP A 53 -0.80 -6.51 5.72
CA ASP A 53 -0.16 -5.73 6.77
C ASP A 53 -0.78 -4.32 6.83
N PRO A 54 -1.35 -3.90 7.97
CA PRO A 54 -1.99 -2.59 8.11
C PRO A 54 -0.99 -1.42 8.01
N SER A 55 0.32 -1.68 8.11
CA SER A 55 1.37 -0.67 7.93
C SER A 55 1.74 -0.42 6.47
N TRP A 56 1.14 -1.17 5.52
CA TRP A 56 1.40 -0.98 4.10
C TRP A 56 0.86 0.37 3.62
N THR A 57 1.78 1.32 3.40
CA THR A 57 1.48 2.60 2.76
C THR A 57 1.23 2.39 1.26
N GLU A 58 0.05 2.73 0.77
CA GLU A 58 -0.31 2.63 -0.65
C GLU A 58 0.66 3.45 -1.51
N ARG A 59 1.51 2.76 -2.29
CA ARG A 59 2.28 3.39 -3.36
C ARG A 59 1.57 3.13 -4.69
N ARG A 60 0.92 4.17 -5.22
CA ARG A 60 0.25 4.12 -6.53
C ARG A 60 1.30 3.94 -7.64
N LEU A 61 0.95 3.18 -8.68
CA LEU A 61 1.81 2.95 -9.85
C LEU A 61 2.10 4.26 -10.59
N VAL A 62 1.10 5.15 -10.67
CA VAL A 62 1.25 6.51 -11.17
C VAL A 62 1.27 7.45 -9.96
N PRO A 63 2.41 8.08 -9.63
CA PRO A 63 2.48 9.04 -8.55
C PRO A 63 1.77 10.32 -8.97
N LEU A 64 0.71 10.66 -8.24
CA LEU A 64 -0.01 11.93 -8.40
C LEU A 64 0.24 12.79 -7.15
N ALA A 65 0.27 14.11 -7.33
CA ALA A 65 0.20 15.01 -6.20
C ALA A 65 -1.13 14.78 -5.45
N PRO A 66 -1.16 14.79 -4.10
CA PRO A 66 -2.38 14.50 -3.34
C PRO A 66 -3.58 15.34 -3.77
N ARG A 67 -3.35 16.65 -4.01
CA ARG A 67 -4.36 17.59 -4.52
C ARG A 67 -5.01 17.15 -5.83
N THR A 68 -4.24 16.55 -6.73
CA THR A 68 -4.71 16.11 -8.05
C THR A 68 -5.58 14.87 -7.92
N LEU A 69 -5.18 13.94 -7.05
CA LEU A 69 -5.94 12.74 -6.77
C LEU A 69 -7.30 13.08 -6.14
N THR A 70 -7.32 13.93 -5.11
CA THR A 70 -8.58 14.35 -4.45
C THR A 70 -9.53 14.99 -5.46
N ARG A 71 -9.01 15.84 -6.35
CA ARG A 71 -9.83 16.47 -7.40
C ARG A 71 -10.40 15.45 -8.38
N LEU A 72 -9.63 14.42 -8.77
CA LEU A 72 -10.12 13.34 -9.64
C LEU A 72 -11.22 12.52 -8.95
N GLU A 73 -11.07 12.25 -7.65
CA GLU A 73 -12.08 11.54 -6.84
C GLU A 73 -13.40 12.32 -6.77
N GLU A 74 -13.33 13.62 -6.50
CA GLU A 74 -14.49 14.52 -6.50
C GLU A 74 -15.19 14.57 -7.86
N MET A 75 -14.42 14.71 -8.95
CA MET A 75 -14.98 14.75 -10.31
C MET A 75 -15.65 13.42 -10.68
N ALA A 76 -15.01 12.29 -10.38
CA ALA A 76 -15.58 10.97 -10.64
C ALA A 76 -16.86 10.73 -9.83
N ALA A 77 -16.89 11.13 -8.55
CA ALA A 77 -18.08 11.04 -7.72
C ALA A 77 -19.25 11.88 -8.28
N ASN A 78 -18.98 13.13 -8.67
CA ASN A 78 -19.98 14.01 -9.28
C ASN A 78 -20.55 13.44 -10.59
N ILE A 79 -19.69 12.89 -11.46
CA ILE A 79 -20.13 12.25 -12.72
C ILE A 79 -21.02 11.04 -12.43
N ARG A 80 -20.64 10.23 -11.44
CA ARG A 80 -21.42 9.06 -11.02
C ARG A 80 -22.80 9.44 -10.52
N GLU A 81 -22.90 10.51 -9.71
CA GLU A 81 -24.19 11.00 -9.21
C GLU A 81 -25.05 11.62 -10.30
N GLN A 82 -24.46 12.48 -11.14
CA GLN A 82 -25.22 13.24 -12.14
C GLN A 82 -25.61 12.42 -13.37
N ARG A 83 -24.72 11.56 -13.86
CA ARG A 83 -24.91 10.81 -15.11
C ARG A 83 -25.20 9.33 -14.90
N ARG A 84 -25.18 8.84 -13.65
CA ARG A 84 -25.32 7.41 -13.31
C ARG A 84 -24.32 6.50 -14.04
N ILE A 85 -23.18 7.05 -14.44
CA ILE A 85 -22.08 6.32 -15.06
C ILE A 85 -21.08 5.96 -13.96
N ALA A 86 -20.86 4.67 -13.75
CA ALA A 86 -19.81 4.21 -12.86
C ALA A 86 -18.45 4.44 -13.53
N ILE A 87 -17.72 5.47 -13.08
CA ILE A 87 -16.35 5.76 -13.50
C ILE A 87 -15.46 5.87 -12.28
N GLU A 88 -14.35 5.16 -12.29
CA GLU A 88 -13.34 5.23 -11.24
C GLU A 88 -12.38 6.41 -11.49
N PRO A 89 -11.79 7.02 -10.44
CA PRO A 89 -10.93 8.19 -10.58
C PRO A 89 -9.78 8.02 -11.57
N MET A 90 -9.20 6.80 -11.64
CA MET A 90 -8.11 6.50 -12.57
C MET A 90 -8.57 6.33 -14.03
N GLN A 91 -9.81 5.91 -14.25
CA GLN A 91 -10.40 5.87 -15.60
C GLN A 91 -10.64 7.29 -16.11
N LEU A 92 -11.15 8.17 -15.24
CA LEU A 92 -11.28 9.59 -15.56
C LEU A 92 -9.91 10.23 -15.86
N ALA A 93 -8.89 9.89 -15.08
CA ALA A 93 -7.53 10.36 -15.33
C ALA A 93 -7.02 9.94 -16.73
N ALA A 94 -7.25 8.70 -17.16
CA ALA A 94 -6.87 8.22 -18.48
C ALA A 94 -7.56 9.01 -19.61
N LEU A 95 -8.87 9.23 -19.52
CA LEU A 95 -9.61 10.02 -20.50
C LEU A 95 -9.13 11.48 -20.57
N LEU A 96 -8.80 12.07 -19.43
CA LEU A 96 -8.24 13.41 -19.38
C LEU A 96 -6.84 13.47 -20.00
N LEU A 97 -6.01 12.46 -19.79
CA LEU A 97 -4.70 12.37 -20.44
C LEU A 97 -4.85 12.29 -21.95
N GLU A 98 -5.69 11.38 -22.47
CA GLU A 98 -5.96 11.24 -23.91
C GLU A 98 -6.41 12.58 -24.51
N LYS A 99 -7.44 13.20 -23.92
CA LYS A 99 -7.96 14.50 -24.38
C LYS A 99 -6.91 15.61 -24.34
N THR A 100 -6.07 15.64 -23.31
CA THR A 100 -5.06 16.69 -23.17
C THR A 100 -3.92 16.46 -24.17
N THR A 101 -3.52 15.21 -24.41
CA THR A 101 -2.48 14.90 -25.39
C THR A 101 -2.87 15.24 -26.82
N GLU A 102 -4.16 15.26 -27.16
CA GLU A 102 -4.64 15.76 -28.46
C GLU A 102 -4.48 17.28 -28.63
N GLN A 103 -4.43 18.03 -27.53
CA GLN A 103 -4.45 19.48 -27.51
C GLN A 103 -3.07 20.10 -27.25
N VAL A 104 -2.19 19.35 -26.61
CA VAL A 104 -0.84 19.80 -26.24
C VAL A 104 0.07 19.74 -27.47
N SER A 105 0.71 20.86 -27.78
CA SER A 105 1.75 20.91 -28.80
C SER A 105 3.07 20.30 -28.30
N GLN A 106 3.95 19.92 -29.21
CA GLN A 106 5.29 19.41 -28.87
C GLN A 106 6.09 20.41 -28.04
N GLU A 107 6.02 21.70 -28.37
CA GLU A 107 6.71 22.78 -27.64
C GLU A 107 6.18 22.93 -26.20
N GLU A 108 4.85 22.82 -26.00
CA GLU A 108 4.25 22.83 -24.67
C GLU A 108 4.65 21.61 -23.84
N ALA A 109 4.74 20.43 -24.46
CA ALA A 109 5.19 19.21 -23.80
C ALA A 109 6.65 19.31 -23.32
N GLU A 110 7.52 19.91 -24.14
CA GLU A 110 8.93 20.15 -23.78
C GLU A 110 9.05 21.14 -22.62
N ASN A 111 8.28 22.24 -22.65
CA ASN A 111 8.22 23.23 -21.57
C ASN A 111 7.73 22.65 -20.22
N LEU A 112 6.95 21.56 -20.22
CA LEU A 112 6.50 20.89 -18.99
C LEU A 112 7.62 20.07 -18.32
N VAL A 113 8.64 19.68 -19.07
CA VAL A 113 9.79 18.91 -18.58
C VAL A 113 10.94 19.84 -18.19
N GLU A 114 11.00 21.04 -18.76
CA GLU A 114 11.98 22.03 -18.35
C GLU A 114 11.79 22.40 -16.87
N PRO A 115 12.79 22.14 -16.01
CA PRO A 115 12.68 22.51 -14.62
C PRO A 115 12.59 24.02 -14.56
N ALA A 116 11.49 24.55 -14.02
CA ALA A 116 11.35 25.96 -13.69
C ALA A 116 12.65 26.40 -12.98
N THR A 117 13.47 27.20 -13.67
CA THR A 117 14.75 27.67 -13.17
C THR A 117 14.51 28.30 -11.81
N ARG A 118 15.00 27.62 -10.77
CA ARG A 118 14.96 28.06 -9.38
C ARG A 118 15.77 29.35 -9.31
N THR A 119 15.09 30.50 -9.36
CA THR A 119 15.68 31.78 -8.99
C THR A 119 16.09 31.67 -7.52
N ARG A 120 17.38 31.89 -7.28
CA ARG A 120 18.04 31.84 -5.97
C ARG A 120 17.58 33.00 -5.07
#